data_AF-A0A1F9YAV5-F1
#
_entry.id   AF-A0A1F9YAV5-F1
#
_cell.length_a   1.000
_cell.length_b   1.000
_cell.length_c   1.000
_cell.angle_alpha   90.00
_cell.angle_beta   90.00
_cell.angle_gamma   90.00
#
_symmetry.space_group_name_H-M   'P 1'
#
loop_
_entity.id
_entity.type
_entity.pdbx_description
1 polymer ?
#
loop_
_entity_poly.entity_id
_entity_poly.type
_entity_poly.pdbx_seq_one_letter_code
_entity_poly.pdbx_strand_id
1 'polypeptide(L)'
;MTSYKSAVDFRMALEERLKNAGAEHNVPVDRLRRKVAFDRFLARLFSRKNTAKAQWLLKGGYALEYRLGWISRATTDIDFTVLSLSAKTIDQAHAILYDFWEELTP
;
A
#
# COMPACT_ATOMS: atom_id res chain seq x y z
N MET A 1 22.97 -3.43 4.59
CA MET A 1 21.89 -2.63 3.96
C MET A 1 22.55 -1.71 2.95
N THR A 2 22.26 -1.87 1.65
CA THR A 2 22.82 -1.00 0.62
C THR A 2 22.20 0.39 0.74
N SER A 3 23.03 1.41 0.93
CA SER A 3 22.58 2.80 0.95
C SER A 3 22.56 3.37 -0.48
N TYR A 4 21.52 4.12 -0.82
CA TYR A 4 21.38 4.77 -2.13
C TYR A 4 21.81 6.24 -2.04
N LYS A 5 22.52 6.75 -3.04
CA LYS A 5 23.03 8.13 -3.05
C LYS A 5 21.93 9.18 -3.21
N SER A 6 20.83 8.82 -3.88
CA SER A 6 19.67 9.68 -4.07
C SER A 6 18.36 8.88 -4.14
N ALA A 7 17.22 9.58 -4.04
CA ALA A 7 15.91 9.00 -4.27
C ALA A 7 15.74 8.47 -5.71
N VAL A 8 16.42 9.09 -6.68
CA VAL A 8 16.43 8.64 -8.08
C VAL A 8 17.14 7.30 -8.21
N ASP A 9 18.31 7.15 -7.56
CA ASP A 9 19.06 5.89 -7.56
C ASP A 9 18.26 4.77 -6.90
N PHE A 10 17.59 5.08 -5.79
CA PHE A 10 16.69 4.13 -5.13
C PHE A 10 15.55 3.70 -6.07
N ARG A 11 14.89 4.64 -6.75
CA ARG A 11 13.80 4.36 -7.69
C ARG A 11 14.28 3.47 -8.84
N MET A 12 15.43 3.78 -9.44
CA MET A 12 16.00 2.97 -10.52
C MET A 12 16.26 1.53 -10.08
N ALA A 13 16.93 1.36 -8.93
CA ALA A 13 17.23 0.03 -8.39
C ALA A 13 15.96 -0.74 -7.97
N LEU A 14 14.93 -0.06 -7.46
CA LEU A 14 13.63 -0.68 -7.18
C LEU A 14 12.98 -1.17 -8.48
N GLU A 15 12.89 -0.32 -9.50
CA GLU A 15 12.29 -0.67 -10.79
C GLU A 15 13.00 -1.84 -11.48
N GLU A 16 14.33 -1.88 -11.44
CA GLU A 16 15.10 -3.00 -11.97
C GLU A 16 14.75 -4.32 -11.26
N ARG A 17 14.69 -4.31 -9.92
CA ARG A 17 14.29 -5.50 -9.15
C ARG A 17 12.87 -5.95 -9.45
N LEU A 18 11.93 -5.02 -9.63
CA LEU A 18 10.56 -5.34 -9.99
C LEU A 18 10.47 -5.97 -11.39
N LYS A 19 11.24 -5.46 -12.37
CA LYS A 19 11.31 -6.06 -13.71
C LYS A 19 11.87 -7.48 -13.65
N ASN A 20 12.96 -7.69 -12.92
CA ASN A 20 13.58 -9.00 -12.77
C ASN A 20 12.63 -10.01 -12.11
N ALA A 21 11.99 -9.62 -11.00
CA ALA A 21 11.00 -10.46 -10.32
C ALA A 21 9.77 -10.76 -11.20
N GLY A 22 9.34 -9.79 -12.02
CA GLY A 22 8.25 -9.97 -12.97
C GLY A 22 8.59 -11.00 -14.04
N ALA A 23 9.80 -10.94 -14.59
CA ALA A 23 10.30 -11.92 -15.56
C ALA A 23 10.45 -13.31 -14.94
N GLU A 24 11.03 -13.42 -13.74
CA GLU A 24 11.24 -14.68 -13.02
C GLU A 24 9.93 -15.42 -12.72
N HIS A 25 8.89 -14.70 -12.33
CA HIS A 25 7.61 -15.29 -11.92
C HIS A 25 6.52 -15.24 -12.99
N ASN A 26 6.84 -14.75 -14.19
CA ASN A 26 5.87 -14.51 -15.28
C ASN A 26 4.66 -13.66 -14.82
N VAL A 27 4.94 -12.59 -14.08
CA VAL A 27 3.94 -11.66 -13.55
C VAL A 27 4.11 -10.29 -14.20
N PRO A 28 3.04 -9.62 -14.65
CA PRO A 28 3.12 -8.25 -15.17
C PRO A 28 3.75 -7.29 -14.16
N VAL A 29 4.78 -6.54 -14.58
CA VAL A 29 5.53 -5.63 -13.68
C VAL A 29 4.64 -4.59 -13.00
N ASP A 30 3.57 -4.14 -13.66
CA ASP A 30 2.62 -3.18 -13.08
C ASP A 30 1.85 -3.75 -11.88
N ARG A 31 1.62 -5.07 -11.85
CA ARG A 31 1.05 -5.75 -10.68
C ARG A 31 2.02 -5.68 -9.50
N LEU A 32 3.32 -5.88 -9.76
CA LEU A 32 4.36 -5.78 -8.73
C LEU A 32 4.53 -4.35 -8.21
N ARG A 33 4.53 -3.35 -9.10
CA ARG A 33 4.57 -1.93 -8.71
C ARG A 33 3.40 -1.57 -7.79
N ARG A 34 2.20 -2.00 -8.16
CA ARG A 34 0.99 -1.75 -7.37
C ARG A 34 1.04 -2.46 -6.02
N LYS A 35 1.51 -3.72 -5.99
CA LYS A 35 1.73 -4.44 -4.74
C LYS A 35 2.69 -3.69 -3.81
N VAL A 36 3.81 -3.18 -4.32
CA VAL A 36 4.73 -2.36 -3.51
C VAL A 36 4.04 -1.10 -2.98
N ALA A 37 3.30 -0.39 -3.83
CA ALA A 37 2.57 0.81 -3.41
C ALA A 37 1.54 0.51 -2.31
N PHE A 38 0.73 -0.53 -2.50
CA PHE A 38 -0.28 -0.95 -1.54
C PHE A 38 0.32 -1.49 -0.25
N ASP A 39 1.39 -2.29 -0.29
CA ASP A 39 2.07 -2.78 0.90
C ASP A 39 2.66 -1.62 1.72
N ARG A 40 3.20 -0.59 1.05
CA ARG A 40 3.70 0.61 1.73
C ARG A 40 2.58 1.45 2.33
N PHE A 41 1.47 1.59 1.60
CA PHE A 41 0.27 2.24 2.13
C PHE A 41 -0.28 1.52 3.37
N LEU A 42 -0.43 0.19 3.30
CA LEU A 42 -0.88 -0.64 4.41
C LEU A 42 0.05 -0.52 5.62
N ALA A 43 1.37 -0.56 5.43
CA ALA A 43 2.33 -0.40 6.53
C ALA A 43 2.18 0.96 7.25
N ARG A 44 1.85 2.04 6.51
CA ARG A 44 1.59 3.37 7.09
C ARG A 44 0.22 3.43 7.77
N LEU A 45 -0.82 2.92 7.12
CA LEU A 45 -2.20 2.93 7.62
C LEU A 45 -2.34 2.11 8.91
N PHE A 46 -1.73 0.93 8.96
CA PHE A 46 -1.77 0.03 10.13
C PHE A 46 -0.67 0.31 11.16
N SER A 47 0.02 1.45 11.07
CA SER A 47 0.97 1.88 12.11
C SER A 47 0.25 2.07 13.46
N ARG A 48 1.01 1.92 14.57
CA ARG A 48 0.47 2.10 15.93
C ARG A 48 -0.17 3.48 16.15
N LYS A 49 0.37 4.52 15.50
CA LYS A 49 -0.15 5.90 15.53
C LYS A 49 -1.59 5.99 14.98
N ASN A 50 -1.85 5.28 13.88
CA ASN A 50 -3.11 5.40 13.14
C ASN A 50 -4.16 4.40 13.64
N THR A 51 -3.76 3.19 14.02
CA THR A 51 -4.65 2.18 14.61
C THR A 51 -5.21 2.58 15.97
N ALA A 52 -4.52 3.45 16.72
CA ALA A 52 -5.05 4.07 17.94
C ALA A 52 -6.16 5.10 17.67
N LYS A 53 -6.25 5.65 16.45
CA LYS A 53 -7.23 6.68 16.07
C LYS A 53 -8.43 6.09 15.33
N ALA A 54 -8.20 5.13 14.44
CA ALA A 54 -9.26 4.47 13.69
C ALA A 54 -8.95 2.97 13.50
N GLN A 55 -9.98 2.14 13.70
CA GLN A 55 -9.88 0.70 13.52
C GLN A 55 -10.21 0.34 12.06
N TRP A 56 -9.17 0.22 11.24
CA TRP A 56 -9.27 -0.15 9.84
C TRP A 56 -9.33 -1.66 9.65
N LEU A 57 -10.20 -2.11 8.74
CA LEU A 57 -10.24 -3.48 8.26
C LEU A 57 -10.04 -3.49 6.74
N LEU A 58 -9.00 -4.19 6.27
CA LEU A 58 -8.76 -4.41 4.84
C LEU A 58 -9.76 -5.44 4.30
N LYS A 59 -10.39 -5.13 3.17
CA LYS A 59 -11.37 -5.99 2.49
C LYS A 59 -11.18 -5.96 0.97
N GLY A 60 -12.14 -6.53 0.25
CA GLY A 60 -12.20 -6.46 -1.21
C GLY A 60 -11.15 -7.32 -1.92
N GLY A 61 -10.89 -6.97 -3.19
CA GLY A 61 -9.99 -7.74 -4.05
C GLY A 61 -8.56 -7.81 -3.53
N TYR A 62 -8.05 -6.71 -2.97
CA TYR A 62 -6.66 -6.67 -2.51
C TYR A 62 -6.45 -7.51 -1.23
N ALA A 63 -7.47 -7.64 -0.38
CA ALA A 63 -7.40 -8.56 0.77
C ALA A 63 -7.19 -10.02 0.32
N LEU A 64 -7.86 -10.42 -0.76
CA LEU A 64 -7.68 -11.75 -1.36
C LEU A 64 -6.31 -11.87 -2.02
N GLU A 65 -5.86 -10.84 -2.73
CA GLU A 65 -4.53 -10.84 -3.35
C GLU A 65 -3.41 -10.91 -2.31
N TYR A 66 -3.54 -10.20 -1.20
CA TYR A 66 -2.61 -10.27 -0.09
C TYR A 66 -2.54 -11.67 0.52
N ARG A 67 -3.67 -12.37 0.63
CA ARG A 67 -3.76 -13.69 1.26
C ARG A 67 -3.44 -14.87 0.33
N LEU A 68 -3.85 -14.79 -0.92
CA LEU A 68 -3.74 -15.88 -1.91
C LEU A 68 -2.62 -15.66 -2.94
N GLY A 69 -1.99 -14.48 -2.93
CA GLY A 69 -0.93 -14.13 -3.87
C GLY A 69 -1.40 -14.21 -5.32
N TRP A 70 -0.58 -14.85 -6.17
CA TRP A 70 -0.75 -14.88 -7.62
C TRP A 70 -1.98 -15.66 -8.12
N ILE A 71 -2.62 -16.46 -7.24
CA ILE A 71 -3.83 -17.22 -7.57
C ILE A 71 -5.05 -16.28 -7.71
N SER A 72 -5.00 -15.12 -7.07
CA SER A 72 -6.04 -14.09 -7.17
C SER A 72 -5.95 -13.31 -8.49
N ARG A 73 -7.10 -12.80 -8.97
CA ARG A 73 -7.11 -11.77 -10.01
C ARG A 73 -6.47 -10.49 -9.45
N ALA A 74 -5.67 -9.81 -10.29
CA ALA A 74 -5.12 -8.50 -9.92
C ALA A 74 -6.25 -7.48 -9.75
N THR A 75 -6.16 -6.63 -8.72
CA THR A 75 -7.06 -5.50 -8.51
C THR A 75 -6.33 -4.17 -8.69
N THR A 76 -7.06 -3.14 -9.11
CA THR A 76 -6.56 -1.76 -9.14
C THR A 76 -6.91 -0.97 -7.89
N ASP A 77 -7.86 -1.48 -7.11
CA ASP A 77 -8.47 -0.78 -6.00
C ASP A 77 -8.10 -1.43 -4.67
N ILE A 78 -8.14 -0.64 -3.61
CA ILE A 78 -7.92 -1.08 -2.24
C ILE A 78 -9.10 -0.62 -1.36
N ASP A 79 -9.74 -1.58 -0.70
CA ASP A 79 -10.99 -1.34 0.00
C ASP A 79 -10.81 -1.49 1.51
N PHE A 80 -11.39 -0.55 2.27
CA PHE A 80 -11.40 -0.59 3.72
C PHE A 80 -12.78 -0.40 4.32
N THR A 81 -12.93 -0.88 5.55
CA THR A 81 -14.03 -0.53 6.45
C THR A 81 -13.45 0.01 7.74
N VAL A 82 -14.04 1.10 8.26
CA VAL A 82 -13.76 1.60 9.61
C VAL A 82 -14.78 0.99 10.55
N LEU A 83 -14.32 0.26 11.57
CA LEU A 83 -15.20 -0.56 12.43
C LEU A 83 -16.05 0.26 13.42
N SER A 84 -15.69 1.53 13.64
CA SER A 84 -16.46 2.47 14.47
C SER A 84 -16.91 3.65 13.61
N LEU A 85 -18.22 3.90 13.62
CA LEU A 85 -18.86 5.00 12.87
C LEU A 85 -19.16 6.22 13.74
N SER A 86 -18.48 6.35 14.90
CA SER A 86 -18.58 7.61 15.65
C SER A 86 -18.07 8.77 14.78
N ALA A 87 -18.72 9.93 14.84
CA ALA A 87 -18.30 11.10 14.06
C ALA A 87 -16.81 11.40 14.25
N LYS A 88 -16.34 11.35 15.51
CA LYS A 88 -14.92 11.48 15.86
C LYS A 88 -14.02 10.48 15.13
N THR A 89 -14.42 9.21 15.06
CA THR A 89 -13.63 8.17 14.37
C THR A 89 -13.63 8.41 12.86
N ILE A 90 -14.75 8.84 12.28
CA ILE A 90 -14.85 9.18 10.86
C ILE A 90 -13.93 10.36 10.53
N ASP A 91 -13.97 11.42 11.32
CA ASP A 91 -13.11 12.60 11.15
C ASP A 91 -11.63 12.23 11.26
N GLN A 92 -11.28 11.38 12.22
CA GLN A 92 -9.91 10.88 12.39
C GLN A 92 -9.46 10.00 11.22
N ALA A 93 -10.34 9.13 10.72
CA ALA A 93 -10.05 8.30 9.56
C ALA A 93 -9.83 9.16 8.31
N HIS A 94 -10.66 10.18 8.12
CA HIS A 94 -10.54 11.12 7.02
C HIS A 94 -9.25 11.94 7.10
N ALA A 95 -8.90 12.46 8.28
CA ALA A 95 -7.66 13.19 8.51
C ALA A 95 -6.41 12.35 8.18
N ILE A 96 -6.40 11.07 8.54
CA ILE A 96 -5.28 10.17 8.20
C ILE A 96 -5.10 10.04 6.68
N LEU A 97 -6.20 9.95 5.93
CA LEU A 97 -6.13 9.85 4.47
C LEU A 97 -5.67 11.17 3.84
N TYR A 98 -6.09 12.32 4.38
CA TYR A 98 -5.59 13.62 3.95
C TYR A 98 -4.10 13.80 4.24
N ASP A 99 -3.63 13.44 5.44
CA ASP A 99 -2.20 13.50 5.78
C ASP A 99 -1.36 12.72 4.76
N PHE A 100 -1.84 11.55 4.33
CA PHE A 100 -1.17 10.76 3.30
C PHE A 100 -1.14 11.42 1.93
N TRP A 101 -2.20 12.15 1.57
CA TRP A 101 -2.26 12.89 0.32
C TRP A 101 -1.28 14.05 0.31
N GLU A 102 -1.24 14.85 1.38
CA GLU A 102 -0.33 16.00 1.51
C GLU A 102 1.14 15.57 1.54
N GLU A 103 1.46 14.40 2.13
CA GLU A 103 2.82 13.84 2.07
C GLU A 103 3.26 13.44 0.64
N LEU A 104 2.33 13.31 -0.31
CA LEU A 104 2.60 12.92 -1.70
C LEU A 104 2.65 14.13 -2.65
N THR A 105 2.23 15.31 -2.20
CA THR A 105 2.35 16.56 -2.97
C THR A 105 3.73 17.20 -2.74
N PRO A 106 4.46 17.58 -3.80
CA PRO A 106 5.76 18.23 -3.70
C PRO A 106 5.73 19.60 -3.02
#